data_AF-A0A7R9WMN3-F1
#
_entry.id   AF-A0A7R9WMN3-F1
#
_cell.length_a   1.000
_cell.length_b   1.000
_cell.length_c   1.000
_cell.angle_alpha   90.00
_cell.angle_beta   90.00
_cell.angle_gamma   90.00
#
_symmetry.space_group_name_H-M   'P 1'
#
loop_
_entity.id
_entity.type
_entity.pdbx_description
1 polymer ?
#
loop_
_entity_poly.entity_id
_entity_poly.type
_entity_poly.pdbx_seq_one_letter_code
_entity_poly.pdbx_strand_id
1 'polypeptide(L)'
;SDDDDLLAAAAAWVNTDETETPNSSSADIVEEHPQTQRQKKEKNKKVAKGDTEADPDDDDENSTTLSLHITQLPFDALDFEVRRMFSEQGCHIASLRMVNDRDLDGKRKLFRGVAFVDMHDQ
;
A
#
# COMPACT_ATOMS: atom_id res chain seq x y z
N SER A 1 -3.67 -20.91 45.76
CA SER A 1 -4.35 -19.62 45.60
C SER A 1 -3.34 -18.65 45.08
N ASP A 2 -3.03 -18.76 43.78
CA ASP A 2 -2.03 -17.93 43.09
C ASP A 2 -2.64 -17.23 41.86
N ASP A 3 -3.93 -17.47 41.58
CA ASP A 3 -4.63 -16.93 40.42
C ASP A 3 -5.10 -15.47 40.62
N ASP A 4 -5.25 -15.00 41.86
CA ASP A 4 -5.69 -13.63 42.18
C ASP A 4 -4.60 -12.57 41.94
N ASP A 5 -3.31 -12.93 42.04
CA ASP A 5 -2.19 -11.99 41.88
C ASP A 5 -1.93 -11.64 40.40
N LEU A 6 -2.20 -12.60 39.50
CA LEU A 6 -2.07 -12.41 38.05
C LEU A 6 -3.14 -11.48 37.46
N LEU A 7 -4.36 -11.48 38.01
CA LEU A 7 -5.41 -10.55 37.57
C LEU A 7 -5.11 -9.11 38.00
N ALA A 8 -4.46 -8.91 39.15
CA ALA A 8 -4.08 -7.58 39.62
C ALA A 8 -3.05 -6.90 38.70
N ALA A 9 -2.07 -7.66 38.18
CA ALA A 9 -1.05 -7.13 37.28
C ALA A 9 -1.63 -6.64 35.94
N ALA A 10 -2.66 -7.32 35.42
CA ALA A 10 -3.33 -6.91 34.18
C ALA A 10 -4.13 -5.61 34.34
N ALA A 11 -4.68 -5.35 35.53
CA ALA A 11 -5.45 -4.12 35.80
C ALA A 11 -4.57 -2.86 35.89
N ALA A 12 -3.27 -3.01 36.18
CA ALA A 12 -2.34 -1.87 36.33
C ALA A 12 -1.97 -1.19 35.00
N TRP A 13 -2.23 -1.83 33.85
CA TRP A 13 -1.91 -1.26 32.53
C TRP A 13 -3.10 -0.49 31.92
N VAL A 14 -4.31 -0.67 32.45
CA VAL A 14 -5.54 -0.12 31.85
C VAL A 14 -5.98 1.21 32.47
N ASN A 15 -5.37 1.63 33.59
CA ASN A 15 -5.75 2.86 34.33
C ASN A 15 -4.69 3.97 34.27
N THR A 16 -3.75 3.93 33.32
CA THR A 16 -2.82 5.05 33.10
C THR A 16 -3.33 5.96 31.98
N ASP A 17 -4.57 6.43 32.15
CA ASP A 17 -5.11 7.59 31.45
C ASP A 17 -5.80 8.46 32.49
N GLU A 18 -5.05 9.39 33.09
CA GLU A 18 -5.54 10.73 33.43
C GLU A 18 -4.40 11.63 33.91
N THR A 19 -4.22 12.73 33.16
CA THR A 19 -3.85 14.12 33.55
C THR A 19 -2.49 14.34 34.24
N GLU A 20 -1.59 15.21 33.76
CA GLU A 20 -1.82 16.65 33.57
C GLU A 20 -0.88 17.25 32.51
N THR A 21 -1.41 18.17 31.70
CA THR A 21 -0.64 19.27 31.11
C THR A 21 -0.92 20.53 31.94
N PRO A 22 0.03 21.47 32.02
CA PRO A 22 -0.36 22.78 31.51
C PRO A 22 0.71 23.45 30.63
N ASN A 23 0.23 23.87 29.46
CA ASN A 23 0.41 25.21 28.91
C ASN A 23 1.79 25.63 28.35
N SER A 24 1.90 25.69 27.02
CA SER A 24 1.99 27.00 26.34
C SER A 24 1.94 26.89 24.81
N SER A 25 1.00 27.67 24.26
CA SER A 25 1.04 28.39 22.97
C SER A 25 0.98 27.60 21.65
N SER A 26 -0.23 27.63 21.08
CA SER A 26 -0.54 28.24 19.77
C SER A 26 -0.98 27.31 18.64
N ALA A 27 -2.16 27.69 18.11
CA ALA A 27 -2.73 27.47 16.77
C ALA A 27 -3.53 26.16 16.52
N ASP A 28 -4.85 26.37 16.44
CA ASP A 28 -5.82 25.80 15.49
C ASP A 28 -5.41 24.57 14.67
N ILE A 29 -6.23 23.50 14.75
CA ILE A 29 -6.99 22.93 13.62
C ILE A 29 -8.02 21.93 14.18
N VAL A 30 -9.25 22.07 13.67
CA VAL A 30 -10.52 21.44 14.05
C VAL A 30 -10.70 20.11 13.28
N GLU A 31 -11.22 19.08 13.98
CA GLU A 31 -12.16 17.99 13.56
C GLU A 31 -12.06 17.42 12.11
N GLU A 32 -12.15 16.12 11.81
CA GLU A 32 -13.16 15.15 12.25
C GLU A 32 -12.77 13.77 11.68
N HIS A 33 -13.00 12.72 12.46
CA HIS A 33 -12.77 11.31 12.15
C HIS A 33 -14.16 10.65 11.96
N PRO A 34 -14.53 10.06 10.81
CA PRO A 34 -15.71 9.21 10.77
C PRO A 34 -15.34 7.74 11.05
N GLN A 35 -16.01 7.22 12.08
CA GLN A 35 -15.99 5.86 12.56
C GLN A 35 -16.67 4.87 11.60
N THR A 36 -16.12 3.65 11.63
CA THR A 36 -16.57 2.40 11.03
C THR A 36 -18.04 2.05 11.31
N GLN A 37 -18.79 1.63 10.28
CA GLN A 37 -19.94 0.72 10.43
C GLN A 37 -19.80 -0.51 9.51
N ARG A 38 -19.75 -1.70 10.11
CA ARG A 38 -19.92 -3.01 9.46
C ARG A 38 -21.41 -3.31 9.35
N GLN A 39 -21.91 -3.59 8.14
CA GLN A 39 -23.15 -4.35 7.95
C GLN A 39 -23.01 -5.42 6.87
N LYS A 40 -23.80 -6.48 7.08
CA LYS A 40 -23.72 -7.84 6.51
C LYS A 40 -24.37 -7.92 5.13
N LYS A 41 -23.67 -8.58 4.20
CA LYS A 41 -24.13 -9.69 3.34
C LYS A 41 -25.52 -9.58 2.68
N GLU A 42 -25.57 -9.42 1.36
CA GLU A 42 -26.53 -10.16 0.53
C GLU A 42 -26.03 -10.37 -0.91
N LYS A 43 -26.33 -11.55 -1.46
CA LYS A 43 -26.06 -11.97 -2.83
C LYS A 43 -26.84 -11.09 -3.81
N ASN A 44 -26.25 -10.68 -4.93
CA ASN A 44 -27.03 -10.61 -6.16
C ASN A 44 -26.24 -10.95 -7.43
N LYS A 45 -26.86 -11.83 -8.20
CA LYS A 45 -26.46 -12.37 -9.49
C LYS A 45 -27.25 -11.60 -10.55
N LYS A 46 -26.60 -10.88 -11.49
CA LYS A 46 -26.99 -10.83 -12.92
C LYS A 46 -26.14 -9.86 -13.76
N VAL A 47 -25.53 -10.46 -14.77
CA VAL A 47 -25.29 -10.04 -16.17
C VAL A 47 -25.94 -8.73 -16.65
N ALA A 48 -25.11 -7.86 -17.24
CA ALA A 48 -25.36 -7.04 -18.43
C ALA A 48 -23.98 -6.54 -18.93
N LYS A 49 -23.34 -7.15 -19.94
CA LYS A 49 -23.47 -6.84 -21.38
C LYS A 49 -23.78 -5.36 -21.64
N GLY A 50 -22.72 -4.55 -21.63
CA GLY A 50 -22.70 -3.22 -22.21
C GLY A 50 -21.60 -3.21 -23.27
N ASP A 51 -22.02 -3.22 -24.52
CA ASP A 51 -21.21 -2.85 -25.68
C ASP A 51 -20.64 -1.44 -25.42
N THR A 52 -19.36 -1.37 -25.08
CA THR A 52 -18.58 -0.15 -25.21
C THR A 52 -17.83 -0.31 -26.52
N GLU A 53 -18.24 0.48 -27.51
CA GLU A 53 -17.55 0.66 -28.77
C GLU A 53 -16.09 0.99 -28.46
N ALA A 54 -15.22 0.00 -28.64
CA ALA A 54 -13.79 0.17 -28.63
C ALA A 54 -13.42 0.67 -30.02
N ASP A 55 -13.12 1.96 -30.13
CA ASP A 55 -12.35 2.53 -31.22
C ASP A 55 -11.05 1.70 -31.40
N PRO A 56 -10.83 1.06 -32.55
CA PRO A 56 -9.56 0.43 -32.89
C PRO A 56 -8.74 1.42 -33.74
N ASP A 57 -8.24 2.48 -33.10
CA ASP A 57 -7.22 3.35 -33.68
C ASP A 57 -6.06 3.40 -32.68
N ASP A 58 -5.04 2.58 -32.94
CA ASP A 58 -3.70 3.09 -33.27
C ASP A 58 -2.77 1.88 -33.55
N ASP A 59 -2.11 1.95 -34.69
CA ASP A 59 -1.02 1.11 -35.19
C ASP A 59 -0.28 0.26 -34.14
N ASP A 60 -0.53 -1.05 -34.16
CA ASP A 60 0.33 -2.07 -33.57
C ASP A 60 1.59 -2.24 -34.46
N GLU A 61 2.31 -1.14 -34.71
CA GLU A 61 3.64 -1.16 -35.32
C GLU A 61 4.65 -1.61 -34.25
N ASN A 62 4.63 -2.91 -33.94
CA ASN A 62 5.70 -3.68 -33.30
C ASN A 62 6.52 -2.93 -32.23
N SER A 63 5.87 -2.25 -31.28
CA SER A 63 6.59 -1.70 -30.13
C SER A 63 7.02 -2.87 -29.25
N THR A 64 8.28 -3.27 -29.38
CA THR A 64 8.86 -4.38 -28.66
C THR A 64 8.86 -4.03 -27.17
N THR A 65 7.87 -4.53 -26.44
CA THR A 65 7.81 -4.32 -25.00
C THR A 65 8.79 -5.26 -24.32
N LEU A 66 9.77 -4.69 -23.63
CA LEU A 66 10.78 -5.42 -22.86
C LEU A 66 10.31 -5.55 -21.41
N SER A 67 10.29 -6.77 -20.89
CA SER A 67 9.99 -7.05 -19.49
C SER A 67 11.26 -7.46 -18.75
N LEU A 68 11.64 -6.69 -17.73
CA LEU A 68 12.83 -6.91 -16.91
C LEU A 68 12.44 -7.39 -15.52
N HIS A 69 13.16 -8.40 -15.05
CA HIS A 69 13.12 -8.86 -13.67
C HIS A 69 14.36 -8.34 -12.93
N ILE A 70 14.15 -7.40 -12.02
CA ILE A 70 15.19 -6.76 -11.24
C ILE A 70 15.21 -7.39 -9.86
N THR A 71 16.39 -7.82 -9.41
CA THR A 71 16.61 -8.41 -8.09
C THR A 71 17.66 -7.61 -7.34
N GLN A 72 17.75 -7.83 -6.02
CA GLN A 72 18.73 -7.18 -5.15
C GLN A 72 18.56 -5.65 -5.06
N LEU A 73 17.32 -5.16 -5.18
CA LEU A 73 17.02 -3.78 -4.83
C LEU A 73 17.10 -3.59 -3.31
N PRO A 74 17.52 -2.41 -2.83
CA PRO A 74 17.46 -2.06 -1.41
C PRO A 74 16.06 -2.26 -0.83
N PHE A 75 15.96 -2.70 0.43
CA PHE A 75 14.66 -2.94 1.07
C PHE A 75 13.82 -1.68 1.29
N ASP A 76 14.47 -0.51 1.29
CA ASP A 76 13.83 0.81 1.39
C ASP A 76 13.59 1.45 0.01
N ALA A 77 13.93 0.77 -1.09
CA ALA A 77 13.79 1.32 -2.43
C ALA A 77 12.32 1.66 -2.73
N LEU A 78 12.09 2.87 -3.25
CA LEU A 78 10.76 3.35 -3.62
C LEU A 78 10.52 3.20 -5.12
N ASP A 79 9.25 3.09 -5.51
CA ASP A 79 8.87 2.96 -6.93
C ASP A 79 9.35 4.18 -7.75
N PHE A 80 9.26 5.37 -7.16
CA PHE A 80 9.72 6.61 -7.76
C PHE A 80 11.22 6.62 -8.05
N GLU A 81 12.06 6.06 -7.18
CA GLU A 81 13.51 6.02 -7.39
C GLU A 81 13.87 5.11 -8.56
N VAL A 82 13.21 3.95 -8.66
CA VAL A 82 13.36 3.05 -9.80
C VAL A 82 12.97 3.78 -11.08
N ARG A 83 11.78 4.38 -11.13
CA ARG A 83 11.31 5.15 -12.30
C ARG A 83 12.28 6.27 -12.69
N ARG A 84 12.76 7.02 -11.70
CA ARG A 84 13.71 8.11 -11.91
C ARG A 84 15.01 7.60 -12.52
N MET A 85 15.58 6.51 -12.00
CA MET A 85 16.82 5.93 -12.56
C MET A 85 16.66 5.51 -14.02
N PHE A 86 15.57 4.83 -14.37
CA PHE A 86 15.31 4.46 -15.77
C PHE A 86 15.11 5.70 -16.66
N SER A 87 14.37 6.70 -16.18
CA SER A 87 14.15 7.95 -16.91
C SER A 87 15.44 8.74 -17.12
N GLU A 88 16.36 8.76 -16.15
CA GLU A 88 17.68 9.40 -16.28
C GLU A 88 18.55 8.72 -17.35
N GLN A 89 18.28 7.44 -17.67
CA GLN A 89 18.94 6.71 -18.76
C GLN A 89 18.18 6.79 -20.09
N GLY A 90 17.07 7.53 -20.16
CA GLY A 90 16.23 7.63 -21.35
C GLY A 90 15.30 6.45 -21.58
N CYS A 91 15.14 5.55 -20.60
CA CYS A 91 14.21 4.43 -20.69
C CYS A 91 12.82 4.85 -20.19
N HIS A 92 11.80 4.67 -21.04
CA HIS A 92 10.41 4.90 -20.66
C HIS A 92 9.79 3.62 -20.10
N ILE A 93 9.52 3.63 -18.78
CA ILE A 93 8.78 2.55 -18.11
C ILE A 93 7.30 2.64 -18.47
N ALA A 94 6.77 1.56 -19.06
CA ALA A 94 5.35 1.34 -19.29
C ALA A 94 4.64 0.93 -17.99
N SER A 95 5.22 -0.03 -17.26
CA SER A 95 4.65 -0.59 -16.03
C SER A 95 5.75 -0.95 -15.04
N LEU A 96 5.49 -0.71 -13.75
CA LEU A 96 6.39 -1.07 -12.66
C LEU A 96 5.60 -1.82 -11.58
N ARG A 97 6.07 -3.01 -11.21
CA ARG A 97 5.48 -3.83 -10.15
C ARG A 97 6.53 -4.19 -9.11
N MET A 98 6.39 -3.61 -7.92
CA MET A 98 7.21 -3.96 -6.77
C MET A 98 6.66 -5.21 -6.06
N VAL A 99 7.53 -6.19 -5.81
CA VAL A 99 7.15 -7.40 -5.09
C VAL A 99 7.27 -7.15 -3.60
N ASN A 100 6.13 -7.22 -2.92
CA ASN A 100 6.07 -7.10 -1.47
C ASN A 100 5.70 -8.45 -0.85
N ASP A 101 6.44 -8.82 0.19
CA ASP A 101 6.14 -9.97 1.05
C ASP A 101 5.29 -9.52 2.26
N ARG A 102 4.73 -10.49 2.98
CA ARG A 102 4.04 -10.21 4.25
C ARG A 102 5.06 -10.34 5.36
N ASP A 103 5.05 -9.37 6.27
CA ASP A 103 5.85 -9.43 7.49
C ASP A 103 5.58 -10.71 8.30
N LEU A 104 6.43 -11.03 9.27
CA LEU A 104 6.24 -12.16 10.21
C LEU A 104 4.88 -12.09 10.92
N ASP A 105 4.43 -10.89 11.27
CA ASP A 105 3.12 -10.63 11.86
C ASP A 105 1.97 -10.59 10.83
N GLY A 106 2.26 -10.60 9.54
CA GLY A 106 1.30 -10.48 8.44
C GLY A 106 0.61 -9.12 8.32
N LYS A 107 0.93 -8.17 9.21
CA LYS A 107 0.28 -6.86 9.33
C LYS A 107 0.82 -5.82 8.35
N ARG A 108 2.09 -5.97 7.94
CA ARG A 108 2.77 -5.01 7.05
C ARG A 108 3.23 -5.72 5.79
N LYS A 109 3.24 -4.98 4.68
CA LYS A 109 3.84 -5.40 3.42
C LYS A 109 5.27 -4.87 3.41
N LEU A 110 6.25 -5.76 3.37
CA LEU A 110 7.65 -5.38 3.23
C LEU A 110 8.10 -5.61 1.80
N PHE A 111 8.83 -4.66 1.24
CA PHE A 111 9.41 -4.83 -0.07
C PHE A 111 10.48 -5.92 -0.05
N ARG A 112 10.45 -6.82 -1.05
CA ARG A 112 11.33 -8.00 -1.11
C ARG A 112 12.66 -7.74 -1.82
N GLY A 113 12.88 -6.51 -2.31
CA GLY A 113 14.06 -6.21 -3.13
C GLY A 113 13.94 -6.74 -4.56
N VAL A 114 12.71 -7.01 -5.03
CA VAL A 114 12.44 -7.57 -6.36
C VAL A 114 11.37 -6.73 -7.04
N ALA A 115 11.61 -6.36 -8.30
CA ALA A 115 10.66 -5.62 -9.12
C ALA A 115 10.60 -6.18 -10.54
N PHE A 116 9.42 -6.05 -11.16
CA PHE A 116 9.23 -6.28 -12.59
C PHE A 116 8.98 -4.94 -13.26
N VAL A 117 9.67 -4.70 -14.38
CA VAL A 117 9.60 -3.46 -15.14
C VAL A 117 9.30 -3.79 -16.58
N ASP A 118 8.18 -3.30 -17.09
CA ASP A 118 7.89 -3.33 -18.52
C ASP A 118 8.24 -1.97 -19.12
N MET A 119 8.96 -1.96 -20.22
CA MET A 119 9.41 -0.76 -20.91
C MET A 119 9.22 -0.90 -22.42
N HIS A 120 8.98 0.22 -23.08
CA HIS A 120 8.92 0.27 -24.54
C HIS A 120 10.33 0.41 -25.09
N ASP A 121 10.68 -0.45 -26.04
CA ASP A 121 11.82 -0.26 -26.93
C ASP A 121 11.47 0.88 -27.89
N GLN A 122 12.33 1.91 -27.96
CA GLN A 122 12.18 3.06 -28.84
C GLN A 122 12.92 2.85 -30.17
#